data_AF-A0A2E8DDR5-F1
#
_entry.id   AF-A0A2E8DDR5-F1
#
_cell.length_a   1.000
_cell.length_b   1.000
_cell.length_c   1.000
_cell.angle_alpha   90.00
_cell.angle_beta   90.00
_cell.angle_gamma   90.00
#
_symmetry.space_group_name_H-M   'P 1'
#
loop_
_entity.id
_entity.type
_entity.pdbx_description
1 polymer ?
#
loop_
_entity_poly.entity_id
_entity_poly.type
_entity_poly.pdbx_seq_one_letter_code
_entity_poly.pdbx_strand_id
1 'polypeptide(L)'
;MFSALLCFIPREVTAADSERREDSASTPLLQLALEAELSGDNVKRQEYLAARLRATPDDPATRWHAGCVRVGDEWLQVQIAEDQVAQKGLVFEYRKLRDQYAGTVNGQVALARWCRKNKLEEHELLHWAAVLSFDPTNRDARSRLGIREYRGMLLTKTQLDEHKKSQKEYEAALSRWKPQLRRWRKAMEGADAKEREKAVAELRLIEDVTALPALDEVFSDADEELLLEVVGVAGAINEQLGADLLLKYAVAAESAAVRDAAASELGKRSLYGFVPALLANM
;
A
#
# COMPACT_ATOMS: atom_id res chain seq x y z
N MET A 1 -60.16 -4.16 13.59
CA MET A 1 -59.93 -3.32 12.38
C MET A 1 -58.44 -3.15 12.20
N PHE A 2 -57.97 -3.10 10.95
CA PHE A 2 -56.78 -2.38 10.44
C PHE A 2 -55.55 -2.15 11.33
N SER A 3 -54.38 -2.67 10.92
CA SER A 3 -53.38 -1.95 10.10
C SER A 3 -51.98 -2.56 10.16
N ALA A 4 -51.31 -2.61 9.00
CA ALA A 4 -49.86 -2.81 8.84
C ALA A 4 -49.12 -1.46 9.14
N LEU A 5 -47.84 -1.18 8.89
CA LEU A 5 -46.72 -1.79 8.15
C LEU A 5 -45.45 -1.65 9.05
N LEU A 6 -44.21 -2.06 8.72
CA LEU A 6 -43.58 -2.59 7.50
C LEU A 6 -42.30 -3.37 7.93
N CYS A 7 -41.86 -4.39 7.18
CA CYS A 7 -40.48 -4.88 7.24
C CYS A 7 -39.95 -5.11 5.82
N PHE A 8 -38.72 -4.68 5.55
CA PHE A 8 -38.14 -4.57 4.21
C PHE A 8 -37.55 -5.93 3.78
N ILE A 9 -38.14 -6.56 2.75
CA ILE A 9 -37.63 -7.80 2.17
C ILE A 9 -36.76 -7.43 0.94
N PRO A 10 -35.53 -7.97 0.79
CA PRO A 10 -34.75 -7.76 -0.42
C PRO A 10 -35.47 -8.37 -1.63
N ARG A 11 -35.63 -7.57 -2.68
CA ARG A 11 -36.26 -7.99 -3.93
C ARG A 11 -35.36 -8.98 -4.65
N GLU A 12 -35.72 -10.26 -4.64
CA GLU A 12 -35.04 -11.28 -5.43
C GLU A 12 -35.00 -10.86 -6.90
N VAL A 13 -33.82 -10.97 -7.52
CA VAL A 13 -33.69 -10.88 -8.98
C VAL A 13 -34.20 -12.21 -9.51
N THR A 14 -35.49 -12.27 -9.81
CA THR A 14 -36.13 -13.43 -10.44
C THR A 14 -35.46 -13.70 -11.78
N ALA A 15 -34.67 -14.77 -11.86
CA ALA A 15 -34.31 -15.36 -13.14
C ALA A 15 -35.63 -15.65 -13.89
N ALA A 16 -35.76 -15.12 -15.10
CA ALA A 16 -36.98 -15.26 -15.87
C ALA A 16 -37.22 -16.74 -16.19
N ASP A 17 -38.31 -17.27 -15.65
CA ASP A 17 -38.77 -18.63 -15.90
C ASP A 17 -39.39 -18.67 -17.31
N SER A 18 -38.55 -18.97 -18.32
CA SER A 18 -39.00 -19.17 -19.70
C SER A 18 -38.88 -20.64 -20.10
N GLU A 19 -40.05 -21.27 -20.23
CA GLU A 19 -40.35 -22.59 -20.79
C GLU A 19 -39.15 -23.38 -21.35
N ARG A 20 -38.64 -24.31 -20.54
CA ARG A 20 -37.52 -25.16 -20.93
C ARG A 20 -37.96 -26.28 -21.89
N ARG A 21 -37.99 -25.98 -23.20
CA ARG A 21 -37.87 -27.00 -24.24
C ARG A 21 -36.39 -27.33 -24.45
N GLU A 22 -35.95 -28.43 -23.84
CA GLU A 22 -34.61 -28.97 -24.04
C GLU A 22 -34.52 -29.65 -25.43
N ASP A 23 -34.13 -28.89 -26.45
CA ASP A 23 -33.60 -29.46 -27.70
C ASP A 23 -32.23 -30.10 -27.40
N SER A 24 -32.29 -31.36 -26.95
CA SER A 24 -31.16 -32.16 -26.45
C SER A 24 -30.02 -32.36 -27.47
N ALA A 25 -30.24 -32.04 -28.74
CA ALA A 25 -29.23 -32.04 -29.80
C ALA A 25 -28.26 -30.84 -29.75
N SER A 26 -28.62 -29.72 -29.11
CA SER A 26 -27.77 -28.51 -29.06
C SER A 26 -26.67 -28.61 -28.00
N THR A 27 -27.00 -29.14 -26.81
CA THR A 27 -26.15 -29.24 -25.61
C THR A 27 -24.74 -29.81 -25.80
N PRO A 28 -24.50 -30.94 -26.51
CA PRO A 28 -23.25 -31.70 -26.36
C PRO A 28 -21.99 -30.94 -26.81
N LEU A 29 -22.05 -30.10 -27.83
CA LEU A 29 -20.86 -29.39 -28.34
C LEU A 29 -20.31 -28.35 -27.34
N LEU A 30 -21.16 -27.70 -26.54
CA LEU A 30 -20.68 -26.79 -25.50
C LEU A 30 -20.02 -27.56 -24.36
N GLN A 31 -20.60 -28.69 -23.96
CA GLN A 31 -20.01 -29.54 -22.93
C GLN A 31 -18.65 -30.10 -23.38
N LEU A 32 -18.53 -30.61 -24.61
CA LEU A 32 -17.27 -31.07 -25.19
C LEU A 32 -16.21 -29.95 -25.28
N ALA A 33 -16.61 -28.70 -25.53
CA ALA A 33 -15.70 -27.56 -25.49
C ALA A 33 -15.13 -27.32 -24.08
N LEU A 34 -15.97 -27.42 -23.04
CA LEU A 34 -15.53 -27.25 -21.64
C LEU A 34 -14.67 -28.42 -21.17
N GLU A 35 -14.96 -29.65 -21.59
CA GLU A 35 -14.13 -30.83 -21.31
C GLU A 35 -12.77 -30.76 -22.03
N ALA A 36 -12.73 -30.21 -23.25
CA ALA A 36 -11.49 -29.89 -23.96
C ALA A 36 -10.69 -28.77 -23.26
N GLU A 37 -11.35 -27.74 -22.74
CA GLU A 37 -10.70 -26.68 -21.95
C GLU A 37 -10.08 -27.22 -20.65
N LEU A 38 -10.80 -28.06 -19.91
CA LEU A 38 -10.31 -28.71 -18.68
C LEU A 38 -9.13 -29.66 -18.92
N SER A 39 -9.02 -30.23 -20.11
CA SER A 39 -7.88 -31.08 -20.52
C SER A 39 -6.75 -30.31 -21.21
N GLY A 40 -6.88 -28.99 -21.35
CA GLY A 40 -5.89 -28.11 -21.99
C GLY A 40 -5.88 -28.14 -23.53
N ASP A 41 -6.78 -28.89 -24.15
CA ASP A 41 -6.91 -28.98 -25.61
C ASP A 41 -7.71 -27.78 -26.17
N ASN A 42 -7.03 -26.63 -26.16
CA ASN A 42 -7.60 -25.38 -26.65
C ASN A 42 -7.93 -25.40 -28.15
N VAL A 43 -7.36 -26.33 -28.94
CA VAL A 43 -7.69 -26.48 -30.37
C VAL A 43 -9.08 -27.11 -30.51
N LYS A 44 -9.31 -28.28 -29.89
CA LYS A 44 -10.64 -28.91 -29.89
C LYS A 44 -11.70 -28.02 -29.26
N ARG A 45 -11.36 -27.30 -28.18
CA ARG A 45 -12.24 -26.29 -27.56
C ARG A 45 -12.73 -25.28 -28.60
N GLN A 46 -11.82 -24.70 -29.39
CA GLN A 46 -12.18 -23.73 -30.44
C GLN A 46 -13.00 -24.38 -31.56
N GLU A 47 -12.66 -25.60 -31.99
CA GLU A 47 -13.42 -26.34 -33.01
C GLU A 47 -14.87 -26.63 -32.57
N TYR A 48 -15.08 -27.09 -31.33
CA TYR A 48 -16.42 -27.38 -30.80
C TYR A 48 -17.27 -26.12 -30.65
N LEU A 49 -16.69 -25.01 -30.14
CA LEU A 49 -17.39 -23.73 -30.08
C LEU A 49 -17.73 -23.19 -31.48
N ALA A 50 -16.80 -23.28 -32.44
CA ALA A 50 -17.03 -22.85 -33.82
C ALA A 50 -18.02 -23.75 -34.57
N ALA A 51 -18.12 -25.04 -34.23
CA ALA A 51 -19.17 -25.93 -34.71
C ALA A 51 -20.54 -25.53 -34.14
N ARG A 52 -20.63 -25.24 -32.83
CA ARG A 52 -21.89 -24.83 -32.20
C ARG A 52 -22.36 -23.45 -32.67
N LEU A 53 -21.49 -22.46 -32.79
CA LEU A 53 -21.85 -21.13 -33.32
C LEU A 53 -22.38 -21.18 -34.77
N ARG A 54 -22.02 -22.18 -35.57
CA ARG A 54 -22.61 -22.38 -36.90
C ARG A 54 -24.04 -22.93 -36.84
N ALA A 55 -24.39 -23.69 -35.81
CA ALA A 55 -25.72 -24.28 -35.62
C ALA A 55 -26.67 -23.36 -34.82
N THR A 56 -26.17 -22.71 -33.78
CA THR A 56 -26.90 -21.75 -32.94
C THR A 56 -26.12 -20.43 -32.85
N PRO A 57 -26.19 -19.56 -33.88
CA PRO A 57 -25.40 -18.33 -33.93
C PRO A 57 -25.61 -17.42 -32.74
N ASP A 58 -26.83 -17.30 -32.22
CA ASP A 58 -27.18 -16.33 -31.17
C ASP A 58 -27.28 -16.91 -29.76
N ASP A 59 -26.79 -18.14 -29.55
CA ASP A 59 -26.70 -18.77 -28.22
C ASP A 59 -25.75 -17.98 -27.28
N PRO A 60 -26.28 -17.35 -26.21
CA PRO A 60 -25.49 -16.50 -25.33
C PRO A 60 -24.32 -17.23 -24.65
N ALA A 61 -24.53 -18.50 -24.27
CA ALA A 61 -23.52 -19.27 -23.56
C ALA A 61 -22.31 -19.57 -24.46
N THR A 62 -22.55 -20.09 -25.67
CA THR A 62 -21.46 -20.36 -26.62
C THR A 62 -20.72 -19.09 -27.03
N ARG A 63 -21.44 -17.98 -27.24
CA ARG A 63 -20.79 -16.69 -27.55
C ARG A 63 -19.89 -16.21 -26.43
N TRP A 64 -20.32 -16.29 -25.17
CA TRP A 64 -19.47 -15.99 -24.01
C TRP A 64 -18.20 -16.85 -23.97
N HIS A 65 -18.34 -18.18 -24.10
CA HIS A 65 -17.18 -19.08 -24.11
C HIS A 65 -16.26 -18.91 -25.34
N ALA A 66 -16.78 -18.37 -26.44
CA ALA A 66 -16.02 -18.00 -27.64
C ALA A 66 -15.37 -16.60 -27.57
N GLY A 67 -15.37 -15.94 -26.41
CA GLY A 67 -14.74 -14.63 -26.21
C GLY A 67 -15.58 -13.44 -26.69
N CYS A 68 -16.89 -13.61 -26.87
CA CYS A 68 -17.80 -12.51 -27.20
C CYS A 68 -18.55 -11.98 -25.98
N VAL A 69 -18.75 -10.66 -25.96
CA VAL A 69 -19.61 -9.94 -25.01
C VAL A 69 -20.75 -9.24 -25.76
N ARG A 70 -21.89 -9.09 -25.09
CA ARG A 70 -23.04 -8.37 -25.66
C ARG A 70 -22.95 -6.88 -25.35
N VAL A 71 -22.94 -6.04 -26.38
CA VAL A 71 -22.90 -4.58 -26.30
C VAL A 71 -24.13 -4.04 -27.01
N GLY A 72 -25.14 -3.62 -26.24
CA GLY A 72 -26.47 -3.33 -26.79
C GLY A 72 -27.12 -4.60 -27.34
N ASP A 73 -27.46 -4.59 -28.62
CA ASP A 73 -28.06 -5.74 -29.32
C ASP A 73 -27.06 -6.54 -30.16
N GLU A 74 -25.79 -6.15 -30.18
CA GLU A 74 -24.73 -6.85 -30.91
C GLU A 74 -23.85 -7.68 -29.98
N TRP A 75 -23.38 -8.81 -30.50
CA TRP A 75 -22.36 -9.65 -29.86
C TRP A 75 -21.00 -9.41 -30.54
N LEU A 76 -20.07 -8.83 -29.79
CA LEU A 76 -18.74 -8.45 -30.27
C LEU A 76 -17.68 -9.29 -29.55
N GLN A 77 -16.60 -9.63 -30.26
CA GLN A 77 -15.39 -10.15 -29.63
C GLN A 77 -14.88 -9.14 -28.59
N VAL A 78 -14.39 -9.60 -27.43
CA VAL A 78 -13.98 -8.75 -26.30
C VAL A 78 -13.06 -7.62 -26.75
N GLN A 79 -12.05 -7.91 -27.58
CA GLN A 79 -11.11 -6.90 -28.10
C GLN A 79 -11.82 -5.80 -28.91
N ILE A 80 -12.80 -6.16 -29.75
CA ILE A 80 -13.57 -5.20 -30.55
C ILE A 80 -14.51 -4.39 -29.64
N ALA A 81 -15.10 -5.01 -28.62
CA ALA A 81 -15.91 -4.31 -27.62
C ALA A 81 -15.07 -3.31 -26.81
N GLU A 82 -13.87 -3.72 -26.37
CA GLU A 82 -12.89 -2.87 -25.70
C GLU A 82 -12.47 -1.68 -26.57
N ASP A 83 -12.13 -1.91 -27.85
CA ASP A 83 -11.81 -0.84 -28.79
C ASP A 83 -12.99 0.12 -29.02
N GLN A 84 -14.20 -0.39 -29.19
CA GLN A 84 -15.38 0.45 -29.37
C GLN A 84 -15.70 1.29 -28.11
N VAL A 85 -15.52 0.74 -26.92
CA VAL A 85 -15.67 1.47 -25.65
C VAL A 85 -14.50 2.45 -25.43
N ALA A 86 -13.27 2.10 -25.83
CA ALA A 86 -12.12 2.99 -25.75
C ALA A 86 -12.19 4.17 -26.72
N GLN A 87 -12.97 4.04 -27.81
CA GLN A 87 -13.20 5.07 -28.83
C GLN A 87 -14.51 5.88 -28.64
N LYS A 88 -15.34 5.55 -27.64
CA LYS A 88 -16.63 6.22 -27.40
C LYS A 88 -16.81 6.59 -25.92
N GLY A 89 -17.30 7.81 -25.67
CA GLY A 89 -17.65 8.27 -24.31
C GLY A 89 -16.56 9.05 -23.58
N LEU A 90 -16.79 9.35 -22.31
CA LEU A 90 -16.10 10.40 -21.56
C LEU A 90 -14.60 10.18 -21.39
N VAL A 91 -14.13 8.93 -21.29
CA VAL A 91 -12.68 8.63 -21.18
C VAL A 91 -11.95 8.86 -22.52
N PHE A 92 -12.63 8.71 -23.65
CA PHE A 92 -12.07 9.02 -24.97
C PHE A 92 -11.98 10.53 -25.21
N GLU A 93 -13.05 11.27 -24.88
CA GLU A 93 -13.05 12.74 -24.91
C GLU A 93 -11.99 13.32 -23.97
N TYR A 94 -11.88 12.75 -22.77
CA TYR A 94 -10.83 13.05 -21.80
C TYR A 94 -9.42 12.90 -22.41
N ARG A 95 -9.11 11.77 -23.05
CA ARG A 95 -7.79 11.52 -23.66
C ARG A 95 -7.48 12.59 -24.72
N LYS A 96 -8.42 12.88 -25.62
CA LYS A 96 -8.28 13.95 -26.63
C LYS A 96 -8.01 15.32 -25.99
N LEU A 97 -8.74 15.66 -24.94
CA LEU A 97 -8.56 16.93 -24.23
C LEU A 97 -7.21 16.97 -23.51
N ARG A 98 -6.83 15.91 -22.81
CA ARG A 98 -5.55 15.78 -22.11
C ARG A 98 -4.38 16.00 -23.07
N ASP A 99 -4.43 15.41 -24.25
CA ASP A 99 -3.35 15.48 -25.24
C ASP A 99 -3.23 16.90 -25.87
N GLN A 100 -4.31 17.70 -25.85
CA GLN A 100 -4.30 19.12 -26.26
C GLN A 100 -3.79 20.07 -25.16
N TYR A 101 -4.04 19.76 -23.89
CA TYR A 101 -3.76 20.65 -22.74
C TYR A 101 -2.55 20.19 -21.89
N ALA A 102 -1.79 19.19 -22.35
CA ALA A 102 -0.66 18.63 -21.64
C ALA A 102 0.45 19.66 -21.32
N GLY A 103 1.17 19.44 -20.22
CA GLY A 103 2.43 20.14 -19.91
C GLY A 103 2.33 21.54 -19.29
N THR A 104 1.13 22.10 -19.06
CA THR A 104 0.99 23.42 -18.40
C THR A 104 0.09 23.36 -17.16
N VAL A 105 0.41 24.16 -16.13
CA VAL A 105 -0.40 24.23 -14.88
C VAL A 105 -1.85 24.60 -15.17
N ASN A 106 -2.07 25.60 -16.04
CA ASN A 106 -3.42 26.00 -16.45
C ASN A 106 -4.16 24.88 -17.20
N GLY A 107 -3.46 24.09 -18.00
CA GLY A 107 -3.99 22.88 -18.63
C GLY A 107 -4.41 21.83 -17.62
N GLN A 108 -3.56 21.53 -16.62
CA GLN A 108 -3.90 20.60 -15.52
C GLN A 108 -5.16 21.07 -14.76
N VAL A 109 -5.25 22.36 -14.41
CA VAL A 109 -6.44 22.95 -13.74
C VAL A 109 -7.70 22.84 -14.62
N ALA A 110 -7.59 23.08 -15.93
CA ALA A 110 -8.70 22.96 -16.86
C ALA A 110 -9.18 21.51 -16.99
N LEU A 111 -8.25 20.56 -17.13
CA LEU A 111 -8.53 19.12 -17.18
C LEU A 111 -9.19 18.63 -15.90
N ALA A 112 -8.66 18.98 -14.72
CA ALA A 112 -9.25 18.61 -13.43
C ALA A 112 -10.71 19.07 -13.31
N ARG A 113 -11.00 20.32 -13.70
CA ARG A 113 -12.35 20.90 -13.68
C ARG A 113 -13.28 20.26 -14.73
N TRP A 114 -12.76 19.84 -15.88
CA TRP A 114 -13.52 19.10 -16.89
C TRP A 114 -13.84 17.67 -16.41
N CYS A 115 -12.87 16.97 -15.84
CA CYS A 115 -13.05 15.63 -15.24
C CYS A 115 -14.11 15.67 -14.14
N ARG A 116 -14.05 16.67 -13.25
CA ARG A 116 -15.09 16.94 -12.23
C ARG A 116 -16.50 17.03 -12.83
N LYS A 117 -16.66 17.88 -13.86
CA LYS A 117 -17.96 18.10 -14.52
C LYS A 117 -18.55 16.81 -15.10
N ASN A 118 -17.67 15.93 -15.57
CA ASN A 118 -18.02 14.65 -16.19
C ASN A 118 -17.91 13.45 -15.23
N LYS A 119 -17.78 13.68 -13.92
CA LYS A 119 -17.71 12.64 -12.87
C LYS A 119 -16.56 11.63 -13.03
N LEU A 120 -15.44 12.05 -13.63
CA LEU A 120 -14.22 11.26 -13.73
C LEU A 120 -13.31 11.55 -12.52
N GLU A 121 -13.67 11.05 -11.34
CA GLU A 121 -13.06 11.46 -10.07
C GLU A 121 -11.57 11.15 -9.97
N GLU A 122 -11.14 9.93 -10.33
CA GLU A 122 -9.72 9.53 -10.32
C GLU A 122 -8.86 10.43 -11.23
N HIS A 123 -9.40 10.79 -12.40
CA HIS A 123 -8.75 11.68 -13.35
C HIS A 123 -8.70 13.12 -12.84
N GLU A 124 -9.75 13.60 -12.13
CA GLU A 124 -9.71 14.89 -11.44
C GLU A 124 -8.58 14.93 -10.40
N LEU A 125 -8.46 13.90 -9.56
CA LEU A 125 -7.44 13.83 -8.51
C LEU A 125 -6.02 13.78 -9.10
N LEU A 126 -5.80 13.01 -10.16
CA LEU A 126 -4.51 12.95 -10.87
C LEU A 126 -4.07 14.33 -11.36
N HIS A 127 -4.99 15.11 -11.95
CA HIS A 127 -4.68 16.45 -12.42
C HIS A 127 -4.43 17.44 -11.29
N TRP A 128 -5.15 17.36 -10.17
CA TRP A 128 -4.83 18.17 -8.99
C TRP A 128 -3.48 17.80 -8.37
N ALA A 129 -3.09 16.52 -8.38
CA ALA A 129 -1.77 16.10 -7.92
C ALA A 129 -0.67 16.70 -8.81
N ALA A 130 -0.88 16.70 -10.13
CA ALA A 130 0.01 17.36 -11.08
C ALA A 130 0.06 18.89 -10.90
N VAL A 131 -1.00 19.56 -10.43
CA VAL A 131 -0.94 20.99 -10.08
C VAL A 131 0.00 21.23 -8.89
N LEU A 132 -0.05 20.37 -7.85
CA LEU A 132 0.78 20.55 -6.66
C LEU A 132 2.28 20.40 -6.90
N SER A 133 2.73 19.70 -7.95
CA SER A 133 4.16 19.62 -8.28
C SER A 133 4.72 20.91 -8.90
N PHE A 134 3.86 21.84 -9.36
CA PHE A 134 4.26 23.16 -9.87
C PHE A 134 3.89 24.29 -8.91
N ASP A 135 2.71 24.23 -8.31
CA ASP A 135 2.22 25.17 -7.28
C ASP A 135 1.79 24.38 -6.04
N PRO A 136 2.72 24.11 -5.10
CA PRO A 136 2.40 23.46 -3.84
C PRO A 136 1.41 24.23 -2.97
N THR A 137 1.15 25.51 -3.25
CA THR A 137 0.25 26.39 -2.47
C THR A 137 -1.18 26.42 -3.00
N ASN A 138 -1.44 25.74 -4.12
CA ASN A 138 -2.71 25.80 -4.83
C ASN A 138 -3.89 25.36 -3.95
N ARG A 139 -4.79 26.30 -3.65
CA ARG A 139 -5.92 26.08 -2.71
C ARG A 139 -6.94 25.08 -3.24
N ASP A 140 -7.24 25.12 -4.55
CA ASP A 140 -8.15 24.16 -5.18
C ASP A 140 -7.54 22.75 -5.07
N ALA A 141 -6.29 22.57 -5.52
CA ALA A 141 -5.64 21.26 -5.49
C ALA A 141 -5.54 20.67 -4.08
N ARG A 142 -5.05 21.44 -3.09
CA ARG A 142 -4.98 21.03 -1.67
C ARG A 142 -6.34 20.60 -1.14
N SER A 143 -7.38 21.41 -1.41
CA SER A 143 -8.76 21.15 -0.98
C SER A 143 -9.33 19.86 -1.59
N ARG A 144 -9.16 19.67 -2.91
CA ARG A 144 -9.72 18.52 -3.64
C ARG A 144 -9.02 17.19 -3.30
N LEU A 145 -7.72 17.22 -3.01
CA LEU A 145 -6.96 16.06 -2.55
C LEU A 145 -7.10 15.78 -1.04
N GLY A 146 -7.79 16.65 -0.27
CA GLY A 146 -7.89 16.52 1.18
C GLY A 146 -6.56 16.72 1.92
N ILE A 147 -5.61 17.40 1.28
CA ILE A 147 -4.24 17.61 1.75
C ILE A 147 -4.14 18.93 2.52
N ARG A 148 -3.36 18.93 3.60
CA ARG A 148 -3.06 20.08 4.44
C ARG A 148 -1.55 20.20 4.63
N GLU A 149 -1.10 21.42 4.85
CA GLU A 149 0.29 21.68 5.19
C GLU A 149 0.50 21.52 6.70
N TYR A 150 1.55 20.77 7.08
CA TYR A 150 1.94 20.54 8.46
C TYR A 150 3.47 20.47 8.54
N ARG A 151 4.09 21.42 9.26
CA ARG A 151 5.55 21.54 9.39
C ARG A 151 6.30 21.47 8.05
N GLY A 152 5.79 22.16 7.02
CA GLY A 152 6.36 22.17 5.66
C GLY A 152 6.04 20.94 4.79
N MET A 153 5.41 19.90 5.35
CA MET A 153 4.97 18.72 4.60
C MET A 153 3.53 18.86 4.14
N LEU A 154 3.21 18.31 2.97
CA LEU A 154 1.84 18.18 2.45
C LEU A 154 1.30 16.79 2.79
N LEU A 155 0.36 16.72 3.73
CA LEU A 155 -0.20 15.46 4.24
C LEU A 155 -1.72 15.42 4.08
N THR A 156 -2.27 14.27 3.70
CA THR A 156 -3.70 13.99 3.84
C THR A 156 -4.11 13.98 5.32
N LYS A 157 -5.42 14.05 5.61
CA LYS A 157 -5.92 13.93 6.99
C LYS A 157 -5.42 12.65 7.67
N THR A 158 -5.49 11.50 6.99
CA THR A 158 -5.06 10.20 7.53
C THR A 158 -3.58 10.22 7.91
N GLN A 159 -2.71 10.64 6.98
CA GLN A 159 -1.27 10.76 7.23
C GLN A 159 -0.94 11.76 8.36
N LEU A 160 -1.70 12.85 8.50
CA LEU A 160 -1.53 13.81 9.58
C LEU A 160 -1.93 13.23 10.94
N ASP A 161 -3.00 12.44 10.99
CA ASP A 161 -3.47 11.80 12.22
C ASP A 161 -2.55 10.62 12.62
N GLU A 162 -2.04 9.85 11.66
CA GLU A 162 -0.98 8.85 11.83
C GLU A 162 0.32 9.48 12.34
N HIS A 163 0.82 10.54 11.69
CA HIS A 163 2.03 11.23 12.12
C HIS A 163 1.89 11.76 13.56
N LYS A 164 0.74 12.33 13.93
CA LYS A 164 0.48 12.77 15.31
C LYS A 164 0.41 11.61 16.29
N LYS A 165 -0.12 10.45 15.89
CA LYS A 165 -0.17 9.25 16.71
C LYS A 165 1.26 8.76 17.00
N SER A 166 2.08 8.55 15.96
CA SER A 166 3.47 8.10 16.11
C SER A 166 4.33 9.08 16.93
N GLN A 167 4.11 10.40 16.79
CA GLN A 167 4.80 11.39 17.62
C GLN A 167 4.41 11.28 19.11
N LYS A 168 3.12 11.08 19.42
CA LYS A 168 2.67 10.86 20.80
C LYS A 168 3.20 9.55 21.40
N GLU A 169 3.23 8.49 20.60
CA GLU A 169 3.78 7.19 21.02
C GLU A 169 5.28 7.30 21.29
N TYR A 170 6.02 8.02 20.44
CA TYR A 170 7.42 8.36 20.65
C TYR A 170 7.66 9.21 21.91
N GLU A 171 6.92 10.32 22.08
CA GLU A 171 7.00 11.18 23.27
C GLU A 171 6.67 10.42 24.57
N ALA A 172 5.68 9.52 24.54
CA ALA A 172 5.31 8.68 25.67
C ALA A 172 6.40 7.63 26.00
N ALA A 173 6.98 6.98 24.99
CA ALA A 173 8.08 6.03 25.16
C ALA A 173 9.31 6.73 25.75
N LEU A 174 9.71 7.89 25.21
CA LEU A 174 10.78 8.71 25.78
C LEU A 174 10.51 9.11 27.23
N SER A 175 9.29 9.54 27.55
CA SER A 175 8.90 9.96 28.90
C SER A 175 8.92 8.80 29.91
N ARG A 176 8.57 7.59 29.47
CA ARG A 176 8.64 6.34 30.25
C ARG A 176 10.09 5.90 30.50
N TRP A 177 10.92 5.86 29.45
CA TRP A 177 12.23 5.21 29.50
C TRP A 177 13.36 6.11 30.00
N LYS A 178 13.39 7.40 29.63
CA LYS A 178 14.50 8.31 30.00
C LYS A 178 14.79 8.38 31.52
N PRO A 179 13.81 8.46 32.44
CA PRO A 179 14.11 8.54 33.87
C PRO A 179 14.80 7.28 34.40
N GLN A 180 14.40 6.10 33.91
CA GLN A 180 14.96 4.81 34.31
C GLN A 180 16.36 4.60 33.74
N LEU A 181 16.54 4.88 32.45
CA LEU A 181 17.84 4.81 31.77
C LEU A 181 18.86 5.77 32.41
N ARG A 182 18.47 7.01 32.73
CA ARG A 182 19.36 7.98 33.42
C ARG A 182 19.76 7.52 34.81
N ARG A 183 18.85 6.88 35.55
CA ARG A 183 19.16 6.28 36.85
C ARG A 183 20.17 5.14 36.72
N TRP A 184 20.00 4.28 35.72
CA TRP A 184 20.92 3.17 35.46
C TRP A 184 22.29 3.66 35.00
N ARG A 185 22.38 4.60 34.04
CA ARG A 185 23.65 5.21 33.62
C ARG A 185 24.44 5.75 34.82
N LYS A 186 23.80 6.55 35.67
CA LYS A 186 24.43 7.08 36.90
C LYS A 186 24.91 5.97 37.87
N ALA A 187 24.20 4.85 37.95
CA ALA A 187 24.62 3.71 38.78
C ALA A 187 25.81 2.96 38.15
N MET A 188 25.90 2.89 36.81
CA MET A 188 27.03 2.28 36.11
C MET A 188 28.30 3.14 36.15
N GLU A 189 28.15 4.46 36.05
CA GLU A 189 29.23 5.46 36.26
C GLU A 189 29.63 5.60 37.74
N GLY A 190 28.91 4.94 38.64
CA GLY A 190 29.12 5.00 40.10
C GLY A 190 30.26 4.11 40.60
N ALA A 191 30.74 4.40 41.81
CA ALA A 191 31.81 3.64 42.46
C ALA A 191 31.35 2.32 43.12
N ASP A 192 30.04 2.11 43.30
CA ASP A 192 29.52 0.87 43.88
C ASP A 192 29.42 -0.21 42.80
N ALA A 193 30.33 -1.19 42.86
CA ALA A 193 30.41 -2.28 41.90
C ALA A 193 29.11 -3.12 41.83
N LYS A 194 28.36 -3.24 42.93
CA LYS A 194 27.12 -4.03 42.99
C LYS A 194 25.94 -3.26 42.40
N GLU A 195 25.88 -1.94 42.60
CA GLU A 195 24.88 -1.11 41.91
C GLU A 195 25.15 -1.04 40.40
N ARG A 196 26.42 -0.96 39.98
CA ARG A 196 26.84 -1.04 38.58
C ARG A 196 26.47 -2.37 37.93
N GLU A 197 26.88 -3.50 38.51
CA GLU A 197 26.56 -4.84 37.99
C GLU A 197 25.04 -5.03 37.85
N LYS A 198 24.27 -4.60 38.87
CA LYS A 198 22.82 -4.62 38.79
C LYS A 198 22.27 -3.74 37.66
N ALA A 199 22.78 -2.53 37.49
CA ALA A 199 22.31 -1.62 36.44
C ALA A 199 22.60 -2.14 35.03
N VAL A 200 23.77 -2.75 34.80
CA VAL A 200 24.10 -3.44 33.54
C VAL A 200 23.16 -4.63 33.30
N ALA A 201 22.93 -5.46 34.32
CA ALA A 201 22.03 -6.62 34.20
C ALA A 201 20.59 -6.19 33.87
N GLU A 202 20.08 -5.13 34.49
CA GLU A 202 18.73 -4.60 34.22
C GLU A 202 18.64 -3.93 32.83
N LEU A 203 19.71 -3.28 32.35
CA LEU A 203 19.79 -2.73 30.98
C LEU A 203 19.70 -3.83 29.92
N ARG A 204 20.40 -4.95 30.13
CA ARG A 204 20.40 -6.12 29.23
C ARG A 204 19.07 -6.87 29.16
N LEU A 205 18.14 -6.60 30.08
CA LEU A 205 16.77 -7.17 30.08
C LEU A 205 15.76 -6.32 29.30
N ILE A 206 16.19 -5.25 28.61
CA ILE A 206 15.31 -4.46 27.74
C ILE A 206 15.02 -5.24 26.45
N GLU A 207 13.82 -5.77 26.33
CA GLU A 207 13.26 -6.33 25.08
C GLU A 207 12.36 -5.33 24.32
N ASP A 208 11.98 -4.22 24.97
CA ASP A 208 11.04 -3.25 24.42
C ASP A 208 11.73 -2.31 23.42
N VAL A 209 11.49 -2.55 22.13
CA VAL A 209 11.99 -1.73 21.00
C VAL A 209 11.74 -0.22 21.17
N THR A 210 10.72 0.20 21.91
CA THR A 210 10.43 1.62 22.15
C THR A 210 11.41 2.29 23.12
N ALA A 211 12.25 1.51 23.81
CA ALA A 211 13.33 2.02 24.64
C ALA A 211 14.52 2.55 23.83
N LEU A 212 14.76 2.02 22.61
CA LEU A 212 15.97 2.31 21.83
C LEU A 212 16.22 3.80 21.54
N PRO A 213 15.22 4.65 21.21
CA PRO A 213 15.47 6.09 21.04
C PRO A 213 15.83 6.80 22.35
N ALA A 214 15.30 6.31 23.48
CA ALA A 214 15.68 6.84 24.80
C ALA A 214 17.06 6.34 25.24
N LEU A 215 17.44 5.12 24.85
CA LEU A 215 18.76 4.53 25.05
C LEU A 215 19.81 5.37 24.32
N ASP A 216 19.59 5.63 23.03
CA ASP A 216 20.46 6.49 22.21
C ASP A 216 20.62 7.90 22.81
N GLU A 217 19.52 8.59 23.15
CA GLU A 217 19.61 9.93 23.73
C GLU A 217 20.31 9.94 25.11
N VAL A 218 20.14 8.90 25.93
CA VAL A 218 20.71 8.85 27.28
C VAL A 218 22.17 8.37 27.32
N PHE A 219 22.65 7.66 26.30
CA PHE A 219 24.01 7.09 26.27
C PHE A 219 24.89 7.59 25.10
N SER A 220 24.41 8.46 24.21
CA SER A 220 25.17 8.93 23.04
C SER A 220 26.52 9.61 23.34
N ASP A 221 26.70 10.16 24.54
CA ASP A 221 27.94 10.75 25.07
C ASP A 221 28.55 9.94 26.25
N ALA A 222 28.21 8.65 26.36
CA ALA A 222 28.80 7.74 27.33
C ALA A 222 30.18 7.23 26.87
N ASP A 223 30.92 6.59 27.77
CA ASP A 223 32.20 5.97 27.43
C ASP A 223 32.04 4.69 26.59
N GLU A 224 33.19 4.16 26.13
CA GLU A 224 33.25 2.96 25.29
C GLU A 224 32.61 1.73 25.96
N GLU A 225 32.79 1.54 27.27
CA GLU A 225 32.26 0.37 28.00
C GLU A 225 30.72 0.42 28.02
N LEU A 226 30.13 1.58 28.31
CA LEU A 226 28.68 1.78 28.31
C LEU A 226 28.07 1.75 26.91
N LEU A 227 28.77 2.26 25.89
CA LEU A 227 28.31 2.19 24.50
C LEU A 227 28.30 0.76 23.97
N LEU A 228 29.22 -0.11 24.41
CA LEU A 228 29.20 -1.53 24.06
C LEU A 228 27.99 -2.26 24.67
N GLU A 229 27.56 -1.90 25.88
CA GLU A 229 26.31 -2.41 26.47
C GLU A 229 25.08 -1.97 25.66
N VAL A 230 25.05 -0.72 25.20
CA VAL A 230 24.00 -0.19 24.32
C VAL A 230 23.93 -0.93 22.99
N VAL A 231 25.09 -1.20 22.36
CA VAL A 231 25.19 -2.03 21.15
C VAL A 231 24.69 -3.44 21.40
N GLY A 232 24.99 -4.05 22.56
CA GLY A 232 24.48 -5.36 22.94
C GLY A 232 22.95 -5.41 23.04
N VAL A 233 22.33 -4.42 23.68
CA VAL A 233 20.87 -4.28 23.77
C VAL A 233 20.24 -4.07 22.39
N ALA A 234 20.81 -3.18 21.57
CA ALA A 234 20.34 -2.95 20.21
C ALA A 234 20.48 -4.22 19.33
N GLY A 235 21.55 -5.00 19.53
CA GLY A 235 21.80 -6.30 18.92
C GLY A 235 20.72 -7.34 19.20
N ALA A 236 20.26 -7.44 20.44
CA ALA A 236 19.20 -8.36 20.86
C ALA A 236 17.82 -8.03 20.26
N ILE A 237 17.52 -6.75 20.06
CA ILE A 237 16.24 -6.26 19.52
C ILE A 237 16.28 -6.32 17.97
N ASN A 238 15.68 -7.39 17.41
CA ASN A 238 15.77 -7.77 16.00
C ASN A 238 14.88 -6.95 15.04
N GLU A 239 14.18 -5.95 15.55
CA GLU A 239 13.35 -5.00 14.82
C GLU A 239 14.16 -3.92 14.09
N GLN A 240 13.49 -3.18 13.18
CA GLN A 240 14.13 -2.14 12.37
C GLN A 240 14.82 -1.07 13.20
N LEU A 241 14.22 -0.59 14.30
CA LEU A 241 14.84 0.43 15.16
C LEU A 241 16.15 -0.05 15.81
N GLY A 242 16.31 -1.37 16.02
CA GLY A 242 17.59 -1.95 16.44
C GLY A 242 18.63 -1.89 15.30
N ALA A 243 18.23 -2.19 14.07
CA ALA A 243 19.10 -2.10 12.91
C ALA A 243 19.52 -0.65 12.61
N ASP A 244 18.60 0.31 12.74
CA ASP A 244 18.85 1.74 12.54
C ASP A 244 19.85 2.28 13.58
N LEU A 245 19.71 1.88 14.86
CA LEU A 245 20.62 2.28 15.93
C LEU A 245 22.01 1.65 15.78
N LEU A 246 22.08 0.36 15.42
CA LEU A 246 23.34 -0.31 15.10
C LEU A 246 24.04 0.34 13.90
N LEU A 247 23.29 0.68 12.84
CA LEU A 247 23.81 1.38 11.67
C LEU A 247 24.39 2.76 12.06
N LYS A 248 23.67 3.52 12.90
CA LYS A 248 24.17 4.81 13.44
C LYS A 248 25.52 4.63 14.15
N TYR A 249 25.64 3.66 15.06
CA TYR A 249 26.89 3.43 15.78
C TYR A 249 28.00 2.88 14.87
N ALA A 250 27.69 1.97 13.93
CA ALA A 250 28.66 1.41 12.99
C ALA A 250 29.30 2.47 12.08
N VAL A 251 28.53 3.49 11.68
CA VAL A 251 29.01 4.58 10.80
C VAL A 251 29.65 5.73 11.60
N ALA A 252 29.04 6.15 12.72
CA ALA A 252 29.32 7.46 13.32
C ALA A 252 29.88 7.43 14.75
N ALA A 253 30.04 6.26 15.41
CA ALA A 253 30.66 6.22 16.74
C ALA A 253 32.14 6.64 16.69
N GLU A 254 32.63 7.34 17.71
CA GLU A 254 34.03 7.78 17.78
C GLU A 254 35.00 6.60 18.01
N SER A 255 34.63 5.68 18.91
CA SER A 255 35.38 4.45 19.20
C SER A 255 35.34 3.47 18.03
N ALA A 256 36.50 2.91 17.68
CA ALA A 256 36.60 1.80 16.73
C ALA A 256 35.92 0.52 17.25
N ALA A 257 36.08 0.21 18.54
CA ALA A 257 35.47 -0.97 19.14
C ALA A 257 33.94 -0.92 19.09
N VAL A 258 33.34 0.25 19.32
CA VAL A 258 31.89 0.45 19.20
C VAL A 258 31.43 0.31 17.75
N ARG A 259 32.17 0.87 16.78
CA ARG A 259 31.85 0.70 15.34
C ARG A 259 31.89 -0.76 14.92
N ASP A 260 32.97 -1.47 15.28
CA ASP A 260 33.19 -2.87 14.91
C ASP A 260 32.14 -3.81 15.55
N ALA A 261 31.80 -3.58 16.83
CA ALA A 261 30.74 -4.32 17.51
C ALA A 261 29.38 -4.08 16.86
N ALA A 262 29.03 -2.83 16.56
CA ALA A 262 27.76 -2.50 15.92
C ALA A 262 27.65 -3.05 14.50
N ALA A 263 28.74 -3.00 13.72
CA ALA A 263 28.83 -3.62 12.39
C ALA A 263 28.71 -5.15 12.45
N SER A 264 29.28 -5.80 13.47
CA SER A 264 29.17 -7.24 13.72
C SER A 264 27.72 -7.66 14.01
N GLU A 265 27.01 -6.95 14.89
CA GLU A 265 25.59 -7.19 15.16
C GLU A 265 24.70 -6.92 13.94
N LEU A 266 24.98 -5.86 13.19
CA LEU A 266 24.26 -5.52 11.96
C LEU A 266 24.47 -6.57 10.85
N GLY A 267 25.68 -7.14 10.76
CA GLY A 267 26.02 -8.22 9.82
C GLY A 267 25.27 -9.54 10.05
N LYS A 268 24.64 -9.73 11.21
CA LYS A 268 23.73 -10.87 11.48
C LYS A 268 22.33 -10.66 10.88
N ARG A 269 22.00 -9.45 10.43
CA ARG A 269 20.66 -9.07 9.95
C ARG A 269 20.54 -9.15 8.43
N SER A 270 19.30 -9.12 7.96
CA SER A 270 18.99 -9.06 6.52
C SER A 270 19.55 -7.78 5.89
N LEU A 271 20.38 -7.92 4.86
CA LEU A 271 20.96 -6.79 4.10
C LEU A 271 19.88 -5.82 3.59
N TYR A 272 18.71 -6.33 3.20
CA TYR A 272 17.59 -5.53 2.72
C TYR A 272 17.05 -4.53 3.77
N GLY A 273 17.26 -4.79 5.07
CA GLY A 273 16.77 -3.93 6.15
C GLY A 273 17.64 -2.70 6.41
N PHE A 274 18.94 -2.72 6.09
CA PHE A 274 19.87 -1.64 6.44
C PHE A 274 20.72 -1.11 5.29
N VAL A 275 21.00 -1.89 4.24
CA VAL A 275 21.81 -1.43 3.10
C VAL A 275 21.24 -0.18 2.40
N PRO A 276 19.91 -0.05 2.19
CA PRO A 276 19.35 1.19 1.62
C PRO A 276 19.62 2.42 2.49
N ALA A 277 19.58 2.27 3.82
CA ALA A 277 19.87 3.36 4.77
C ALA A 277 21.37 3.65 4.86
N LEU A 278 22.25 2.64 4.77
CA LEU A 278 23.70 2.81 4.69
C LEU A 278 24.10 3.61 3.44
N LEU A 279 23.58 3.23 2.27
CA LEU A 279 23.86 3.91 1.00
C LEU A 279 23.34 5.36 0.95
N ALA A 280 22.34 5.71 1.77
CA ALA A 280 21.83 7.08 1.88
C ALA A 280 22.66 7.97 2.81
N ASN A 281 23.60 7.40 3.59
CA ASN A 281 24.47 8.09 4.55
C ASN A 281 25.96 8.06 4.15
N MET A 282 26.28 7.60 2.93
CA MET A 282 27.61 7.61 2.31
C MET A 282 27.79 8.82 1.39
#